data_AF-A0ABC8SIM0-F1
#
_entry.id   AF-A0ABC8SIM0-F1
#
_cell.length_a   1.000
_cell.length_b   1.000
_cell.length_c   1.000
_cell.angle_alpha   90.00
_cell.angle_beta   90.00
_cell.angle_gamma   90.00
#
_symmetry.space_group_name_H-M   'P 1'
#
loop_
_entity.id
_entity.type
_entity.pdbx_description
1 polymer ?
#
loop_
_entity_poly.entity_id
_entity_poly.type
_entity_poly.pdbx_seq_one_letter_code
_entity_poly.pdbx_strand_id
1 'polypeptide(L)'
;MDSPQEERSLFDHVTCNISSSVDGVTIPGALGLDLIEQAEVEVERLDQLKASRMKEIAFKKQAELEEIFVQAHIEIDSEAAREKITALIDSGNVEPSELLADMDNQIVNAKEEALSRREILDKVEKWMSACEEESWLEDYNRVYISVSSTCTTTHRLIGQNYIFGH
;
A
#
# COMPACT_ATOMS: atom_id res chain seq x y z
N MET A 1 -21.00 11.66 7.58
CA MET A 1 -21.30 12.40 6.34
C MET A 1 -21.29 13.88 6.67
N ASP A 2 -20.45 14.66 6.01
CA ASP A 2 -20.33 16.11 6.23
C ASP A 2 -21.44 16.85 5.45
N SER A 3 -22.69 16.46 5.69
CA SER A 3 -23.85 17.14 5.10
C SER A 3 -23.94 18.56 5.65
N PRO A 4 -24.24 19.58 4.82
CA PRO A 4 -24.42 20.95 5.26
C PRO A 4 -25.46 21.08 6.37
N GLN A 5 -25.26 22.05 7.27
CA GLN A 5 -26.20 22.29 8.38
C GLN A 5 -27.60 22.64 7.87
N GLU A 6 -27.69 23.33 6.73
CA GLU A 6 -28.96 23.68 6.08
C GLU A 6 -29.74 22.42 5.69
N GLU A 7 -29.11 21.44 5.05
CA GLU A 7 -29.74 20.16 4.69
C GLU A 7 -30.19 19.37 5.93
N ARG A 8 -29.37 19.38 6.99
CA ARG A 8 -29.69 18.70 8.26
C ARG A 8 -30.89 19.33 8.96
N SER A 9 -30.95 20.67 8.98
CA SER A 9 -32.00 21.42 9.68
C SER A 9 -33.41 21.15 9.16
N LEU A 10 -33.54 20.74 7.89
CA LEU A 10 -34.81 20.37 7.27
C LEU A 10 -35.48 19.18 7.99
N PHE A 11 -34.69 18.31 8.62
CA PHE A 11 -35.16 17.10 9.30
C PHE A 11 -35.05 17.16 10.83
N ASP A 12 -34.77 18.34 11.41
CA ASP A 12 -34.69 18.51 12.87
C ASP A 12 -36.01 18.08 13.55
N HIS A 13 -37.15 18.36 12.91
CA HIS A 13 -38.48 17.99 13.39
C HIS A 13 -38.70 16.48 13.49
N VAL A 14 -38.06 15.69 12.61
CA VAL A 14 -38.06 14.22 12.66
C VAL A 14 -37.08 13.74 13.74
N THR A 15 -35.89 14.34 13.78
CA THR A 15 -34.80 13.88 14.65
C THR A 15 -35.08 14.16 16.13
N CYS A 16 -35.78 15.24 16.44
CA CYS A 16 -36.21 15.57 17.81
C CYS A 16 -37.11 14.49 18.42
N ASN A 17 -37.89 13.75 17.60
CA ASN A 17 -38.79 12.70 18.08
C ASN A 17 -38.06 11.55 18.79
N ILE A 18 -36.78 11.32 18.50
CA ILE A 18 -35.94 10.32 19.18
C ILE A 18 -35.82 10.64 20.68
N SER A 19 -35.83 11.92 21.03
CA SER A 19 -35.72 12.42 22.41
C SER A 19 -37.06 12.82 23.03
N SER A 20 -38.15 12.75 22.28
CA SER A 20 -39.49 13.13 22.73
C SER A 20 -40.12 12.04 23.62
N SER A 21 -40.92 12.46 24.60
CA SER A 21 -41.75 11.53 25.38
C SER A 21 -42.91 11.01 24.54
N VAL A 22 -43.48 9.86 24.93
CA VAL A 22 -44.63 9.24 24.24
C VAL A 22 -45.79 10.24 24.05
N ASP A 23 -46.11 11.03 25.07
CA ASP A 23 -47.15 12.07 25.03
C ASP A 23 -46.85 13.17 24.00
N GLY A 24 -45.57 13.51 23.80
CA GLY A 24 -45.14 14.51 22.81
C GLY A 24 -45.27 14.04 21.37
N VAL A 25 -45.26 12.72 21.14
CA VAL A 25 -45.36 12.11 19.79
C VAL A 25 -46.80 11.74 19.43
N THR A 26 -47.72 11.68 20.41
CA THR A 26 -49.16 11.46 20.19
C THR A 26 -49.94 12.69 19.70
N ILE A 27 -49.30 13.85 19.59
CA ILE A 27 -49.93 15.06 19.06
C ILE A 27 -50.28 14.82 17.57
N PRO A 28 -51.52 15.12 17.12
CA PRO A 28 -51.90 14.98 15.72
C PRO A 28 -50.92 15.71 14.79
N GLY A 29 -50.35 14.99 13.83
CA GLY A 29 -49.36 15.53 12.89
C GLY A 29 -47.89 15.35 13.28
N ALA A 30 -47.57 14.93 14.52
CA ALA A 30 -46.18 14.67 14.93
C ALA A 30 -45.54 13.46 14.21
N LEU A 31 -46.37 12.50 13.78
CA LEU A 31 -46.03 11.37 12.90
C LEU A 31 -47.03 11.29 11.75
N GLY A 32 -47.23 12.40 11.03
CA GLY A 32 -48.05 12.41 9.82
C GLY A 32 -47.49 11.46 8.77
N LEU A 33 -48.36 10.85 7.96
CA LEU A 33 -47.95 9.96 6.87
C LEU A 33 -47.03 10.67 5.87
N ASP A 34 -47.27 11.96 5.63
CA ASP A 34 -46.46 12.84 4.80
C ASP A 34 -45.03 13.02 5.34
N LEU A 35 -44.88 13.14 6.66
CA LEU A 35 -43.56 13.25 7.30
C LEU A 35 -42.79 11.93 7.25
N ILE A 36 -43.49 10.81 7.39
CA ILE A 36 -42.90 9.47 7.27
C ILE A 36 -42.43 9.23 5.84
N GLU A 37 -43.28 9.52 4.84
CA GLU A 37 -42.91 9.41 3.42
C GLU A 37 -41.72 10.31 3.07
N GLN A 38 -41.69 11.54 3.58
CA GLN A 38 -40.55 12.45 3.40
C GLN A 38 -39.26 11.90 4.03
N ALA A 39 -39.34 11.31 5.23
CA ALA A 39 -38.20 10.72 5.91
C ALA A 39 -37.68 9.46 5.19
N GLU A 40 -38.56 8.61 4.67
CA GLU A 40 -38.19 7.43 3.89
C GLU A 40 -37.42 7.81 2.62
N VAL A 41 -37.91 8.79 1.87
CA VAL A 41 -37.23 9.31 0.66
C VAL A 41 -35.86 9.89 1.01
N GLU A 42 -35.74 10.62 2.12
CA GLU A 42 -34.45 11.17 2.54
C GLU A 42 -33.46 10.09 2.98
N VAL A 43 -33.92 9.05 3.69
CA VAL A 43 -33.07 7.90 4.04
C VAL A 43 -32.53 7.23 2.78
N GLU A 44 -33.39 6.98 1.79
CA GLU A 44 -32.95 6.38 0.52
C GLU A 44 -31.94 7.27 -0.22
N ARG A 45 -32.16 8.59 -0.25
CA ARG A 45 -31.21 9.55 -0.82
C ARG A 45 -29.86 9.53 -0.07
N LEU A 46 -29.89 9.44 1.25
CA LEU A 46 -28.69 9.38 2.09
C LEU A 46 -27.95 8.06 1.91
N ASP A 47 -28.65 6.94 1.73
CA ASP A 47 -28.03 5.64 1.45
C ASP A 47 -27.31 5.65 0.10
N GLN A 48 -27.92 6.22 -0.94
CA GLN A 48 -27.28 6.43 -2.24
C GLN A 48 -26.05 7.33 -2.11
N LEU A 49 -26.15 8.41 -1.33
CA LEU A 49 -25.01 9.31 -1.07
C LEU A 49 -23.90 8.61 -0.28
N LYS A 50 -24.23 7.76 0.70
CA LYS A 50 -23.29 6.94 1.48
C LYS A 50 -22.56 5.96 0.58
N ALA A 51 -23.29 5.25 -0.29
CA ALA A 51 -22.70 4.32 -1.26
C ALA A 51 -21.79 5.04 -2.26
N SER A 52 -22.23 6.17 -2.82
CA SER A 52 -21.43 6.98 -3.76
C SER A 52 -20.15 7.50 -3.11
N ARG A 53 -20.24 8.04 -1.89
CA ARG A 53 -19.08 8.52 -1.13
C ARG A 53 -18.13 7.38 -0.75
N MET A 54 -18.68 6.21 -0.39
CA MET A 54 -17.87 5.05 -0.09
C MET A 54 -17.10 4.56 -1.33
N LYS A 55 -17.75 4.49 -2.51
CA LYS A 55 -17.07 4.14 -3.78
C LYS A 55 -15.92 5.08 -4.07
N GLU A 56 -16.13 6.39 -3.90
CA GLU A 56 -15.08 7.39 -4.11
C GLU A 56 -13.85 7.13 -3.23
N ILE A 57 -14.06 6.87 -1.94
CA ILE A 57 -12.96 6.62 -0.99
C ILE A 57 -12.29 5.27 -1.29
N ALA A 58 -13.07 4.22 -1.56
CA ALA A 58 -12.57 2.90 -1.90
C ALA A 58 -11.69 2.95 -3.17
N PHE A 59 -12.13 3.66 -4.22
CA PHE A 59 -11.31 3.80 -5.43
C PHE A 59 -10.02 4.59 -5.21
N LYS A 60 -10.01 5.57 -4.31
CA LYS A 60 -8.76 6.27 -3.93
C LYS A 60 -7.78 5.30 -3.25
N LYS A 61 -8.25 4.47 -2.32
CA LYS A 61 -7.44 3.44 -1.66
C LYS A 61 -6.97 2.36 -2.64
N GLN A 62 -7.84 1.94 -3.56
CA GLN A 62 -7.49 0.98 -4.61
C GLN A 62 -6.41 1.53 -5.55
N ALA A 63 -6.46 2.82 -5.89
CA ALA A 63 -5.41 3.45 -6.69
C ALA A 63 -4.06 3.52 -5.94
N GLU A 64 -4.08 3.77 -4.62
CA GLU A 64 -2.87 3.71 -3.79
C GLU A 64 -2.28 2.29 -3.76
N LEU A 65 -3.11 1.26 -3.62
CA LEU A 65 -2.68 -0.14 -3.73
C LEU A 65 -2.01 -0.41 -5.08
N GLU A 66 -2.68 -0.03 -6.17
CA GLU A 66 -2.16 -0.20 -7.54
C GLU A 66 -0.79 0.46 -7.72
N GLU A 67 -0.59 1.67 -7.19
CA GLU A 67 0.70 2.37 -7.24
C GLU A 67 1.80 1.60 -6.49
N ILE A 68 1.51 1.08 -5.30
CA ILE A 68 2.46 0.26 -4.52
C ILE A 68 2.84 -1.00 -5.29
N PHE A 69 1.87 -1.67 -5.89
CA PHE A 69 2.10 -2.91 -6.63
C PHE A 69 2.91 -2.67 -7.91
N VAL A 70 2.65 -1.59 -8.64
CA VAL A 70 3.50 -1.16 -9.77
C VAL A 70 4.93 -0.92 -9.30
N GLN A 71 5.13 -0.19 -8.20
CA GLN A 71 6.46 0.06 -7.65
C GLN A 71 7.17 -1.23 -7.21
N ALA A 72 6.41 -2.21 -6.70
CA ALA A 72 6.88 -3.53 -6.32
C ALA A 72 7.03 -4.51 -7.50
N HIS A 73 6.76 -4.07 -8.74
CA HIS A 73 6.76 -4.89 -9.95
C HIS A 73 5.82 -6.11 -9.86
N ILE A 74 4.65 -5.93 -9.25
CA ILE A 74 3.60 -6.95 -9.11
C ILE A 74 2.47 -6.60 -10.08
N GLU A 75 2.10 -7.56 -10.95
CA GLU A 75 1.01 -7.40 -11.91
C GLU A 75 -0.34 -7.73 -11.25
N ILE A 76 -1.34 -6.86 -11.47
CA ILE A 76 -2.68 -7.00 -10.90
C ILE A 76 -3.73 -6.60 -11.94
N ASP A 77 -4.84 -7.33 -11.93
CA ASP A 77 -6.05 -6.97 -12.66
C ASP A 77 -6.80 -5.84 -11.93
N SER A 78 -6.48 -4.59 -12.31
CA SER A 78 -7.12 -3.38 -11.76
C SER A 78 -8.62 -3.32 -12.06
N GLU A 79 -9.04 -3.81 -13.23
CA GLU A 79 -10.46 -3.79 -13.63
C GLU A 79 -11.27 -4.72 -12.74
N ALA A 80 -10.82 -5.98 -12.60
CA ALA A 80 -11.48 -6.95 -11.74
C ALA A 80 -11.53 -6.50 -10.27
N ALA A 81 -10.46 -5.85 -9.77
CA ALA A 81 -10.43 -5.31 -8.41
C ALA A 81 -11.48 -4.20 -8.20
N ARG A 82 -11.59 -3.28 -9.16
CA ARG A 82 -12.58 -2.17 -9.11
C ARG A 82 -14.01 -2.67 -9.27
N GLU A 83 -14.25 -3.65 -10.13
CA GLU A 83 -15.54 -4.31 -10.26
C GLU A 83 -15.96 -5.01 -8.97
N LYS A 84 -15.04 -5.73 -8.32
CA LYS A 84 -15.29 -6.38 -7.03
C LYS A 84 -15.68 -5.38 -5.94
N ILE A 85 -14.98 -4.24 -5.85
CA ILE A 85 -15.32 -3.16 -4.91
C ILE A 85 -16.74 -2.64 -5.20
N THR A 86 -17.04 -2.38 -6.48
CA THR A 86 -18.35 -1.86 -6.90
C THR A 86 -19.47 -2.84 -6.52
N ALA A 87 -19.31 -4.12 -6.84
CA ALA A 87 -20.27 -5.16 -6.54
C ALA A 87 -20.52 -5.34 -5.03
N LEU A 88 -19.45 -5.29 -4.21
CA LEU A 88 -19.57 -5.36 -2.75
C LEU A 88 -20.40 -4.19 -2.20
N ILE A 89 -20.12 -2.96 -2.67
CA ILE A 89 -20.83 -1.76 -2.22
C ILE A 89 -22.30 -1.80 -2.66
N ASP A 90 -22.57 -2.13 -3.91
CA ASP A 90 -23.93 -2.15 -4.46
C ASP A 90 -24.79 -3.26 -3.86
N SER A 91 -24.17 -4.34 -3.37
CA SER A 91 -24.88 -5.40 -2.66
C SER A 91 -25.38 -4.99 -1.27
N GLY A 92 -24.85 -3.90 -0.69
CA GLY A 92 -25.19 -3.44 0.66
C GLY A 92 -24.78 -4.41 1.79
N ASN A 93 -24.05 -5.49 1.48
CA ASN A 93 -23.75 -6.57 2.41
C ASN A 93 -22.56 -6.30 3.33
N VAL A 94 -21.83 -5.20 3.13
CA VAL A 94 -20.62 -4.86 3.88
C VAL A 94 -20.77 -3.50 4.52
N GLU A 95 -20.45 -3.41 5.82
CA GLU A 95 -20.44 -2.12 6.49
C GLU A 95 -19.29 -1.25 5.95
N PRO A 96 -19.55 0.01 5.57
CA PRO A 96 -18.54 0.89 4.98
C PRO A 96 -17.26 1.07 5.79
N SER A 97 -17.35 1.13 7.12
CA SER A 97 -16.16 1.26 7.98
C SER A 97 -15.28 0.01 7.93
N GLU A 98 -15.88 -1.18 7.86
CA GLU A 98 -15.17 -2.45 7.79
C GLU A 98 -14.45 -2.59 6.44
N LEU A 99 -15.13 -2.31 5.33
CA LEU A 99 -14.53 -2.34 4.00
C LEU A 99 -13.31 -1.41 3.92
N LEU A 100 -13.46 -0.16 4.37
CA LEU A 100 -12.38 0.82 4.30
C LEU A 100 -11.19 0.44 5.20
N ALA A 101 -11.46 -0.14 6.39
CA ALA A 101 -10.42 -0.63 7.27
C ALA A 101 -9.67 -1.84 6.68
N ASP A 102 -10.38 -2.76 6.03
CA ASP A 102 -9.76 -3.88 5.33
C ASP A 102 -8.83 -3.37 4.20
N MET A 103 -9.29 -2.41 3.40
CA MET A 103 -8.45 -1.79 2.37
C MET A 103 -7.22 -1.08 2.96
N ASP A 104 -7.36 -0.39 4.10
CA ASP A 104 -6.21 0.18 4.80
C ASP A 104 -5.20 -0.88 5.26
N ASN A 105 -5.68 -2.02 5.76
CA ASN A 105 -4.82 -3.13 6.12
C ASN A 105 -4.11 -3.71 4.89
N GLN A 106 -4.81 -3.86 3.76
CA GLN A 106 -4.20 -4.29 2.51
C GLN A 106 -3.10 -3.33 2.07
N ILE A 107 -3.30 -2.00 2.19
CA ILE A 107 -2.29 -0.99 1.86
C ILE A 107 -1.06 -1.14 2.75
N VAL A 108 -1.25 -1.28 4.06
CA VAL A 108 -0.15 -1.46 5.02
C VAL A 108 0.65 -2.71 4.69
N ASN A 109 -0.02 -3.83 4.45
CA ASN A 109 0.62 -5.09 4.10
C ASN A 109 1.39 -4.99 2.78
N ALA A 110 0.80 -4.36 1.75
CA ALA A 110 1.46 -4.17 0.46
C ALA A 110 2.72 -3.30 0.59
N LYS A 111 2.68 -2.25 1.42
CA LYS A 111 3.86 -1.43 1.72
C LYS A 111 4.95 -2.24 2.42
N GLU A 112 4.59 -3.02 3.43
CA GLU A 112 5.54 -3.86 4.17
C GLU A 112 6.19 -4.91 3.26
N GLU A 113 5.41 -5.58 2.41
CA GLU A 113 5.94 -6.54 1.45
C GLU A 113 6.89 -5.88 0.44
N ALA A 114 6.51 -4.73 -0.12
CA ALA A 114 7.35 -3.97 -1.05
C ALA A 114 8.69 -3.55 -0.39
N LEU A 115 8.64 -3.11 0.87
CA LEU A 115 9.84 -2.77 1.65
C LEU A 115 10.72 -4.01 1.88
N SER A 116 10.13 -5.13 2.29
CA SER A 116 10.86 -6.38 2.54
C SER A 116 11.58 -6.89 1.28
N ARG A 117 10.90 -6.88 0.13
CA ARG A 117 11.50 -7.27 -1.17
C ARG A 117 12.69 -6.38 -1.53
N ARG A 118 12.56 -5.07 -1.33
CA ARG A 118 13.66 -4.12 -1.57
C ARG A 118 14.86 -4.39 -0.67
N GLU A 119 14.64 -4.63 0.62
CA GLU A 119 15.75 -4.94 1.55
C GLU A 119 16.50 -6.21 1.15
N ILE A 120 15.81 -7.21 0.60
CA ILE A 120 16.44 -8.43 0.08
C ILE A 120 17.28 -8.10 -1.15
N LEU A 121 16.75 -7.34 -2.11
CA LEU A 121 17.48 -6.93 -3.31
C LEU A 121 18.75 -6.13 -2.97
N ASP A 122 18.66 -5.17 -2.04
CA ASP A 122 19.81 -4.39 -1.58
C ASP A 122 20.89 -5.28 -0.93
N LYS A 123 20.48 -6.33 -0.21
CA LYS A 123 21.43 -7.31 0.34
C LYS A 123 22.08 -8.11 -0.77
N VAL A 124 21.30 -8.62 -1.73
CA VAL A 124 21.84 -9.38 -2.86
C VAL A 124 22.85 -8.53 -3.65
N GLU A 125 22.53 -7.28 -3.95
CA GLU A 125 23.43 -6.37 -4.65
C GLU A 125 24.76 -6.18 -3.92
N LYS A 126 24.71 -5.91 -2.60
CA LYS A 126 25.92 -5.80 -1.77
C LYS A 126 26.76 -7.07 -1.77
N TRP A 127 26.12 -8.24 -1.73
CA TRP A 127 26.81 -9.52 -1.81
C TRP A 127 27.48 -9.71 -3.17
N MET A 128 26.81 -9.36 -4.28
CA MET A 128 27.41 -9.44 -5.62
C MET A 128 28.65 -8.53 -5.73
N SER A 129 28.56 -7.28 -5.29
CA SER A 129 29.71 -6.36 -5.31
C SER A 129 30.88 -6.84 -4.43
N ALA A 130 30.59 -7.46 -3.28
CA ALA A 130 31.63 -8.03 -2.42
C ALA A 130 32.35 -9.22 -3.10
N CYS A 131 31.61 -10.09 -3.79
CA CYS A 131 32.20 -11.19 -4.55
C CYS A 131 33.04 -10.71 -5.74
N GLU A 132 32.60 -9.65 -6.42
CA GLU A 132 33.39 -9.02 -7.49
C GLU A 132 34.71 -8.47 -6.94
N GLU A 133 34.66 -7.70 -5.85
CA GLU A 133 35.87 -7.16 -5.21
C GLU A 133 36.83 -8.26 -4.73
N GLU A 134 36.30 -9.35 -4.15
CA GLU A 134 37.13 -10.50 -3.74
C GLU A 134 37.86 -11.11 -4.94
N SER A 135 37.17 -11.34 -6.05
CA SER A 135 37.78 -11.82 -7.30
C SER A 135 38.86 -10.87 -7.81
N TRP A 136 38.62 -9.56 -7.78
CA TRP A 136 39.61 -8.54 -8.15
C TRP A 136 40.87 -8.61 -7.27
N LEU A 137 40.70 -8.76 -5.95
CA LEU A 137 41.79 -8.88 -5.00
C LEU A 137 42.59 -10.18 -5.16
N GLU A 138 41.93 -11.30 -5.46
CA GLU A 138 42.58 -12.57 -5.74
C GLU A 138 43.49 -12.49 -6.97
N ASP A 139 43.00 -11.91 -8.06
CA ASP A 139 43.78 -11.76 -9.28
C ASP A 139 44.95 -10.77 -9.09
N TYR A 140 44.73 -9.69 -8.35
CA TYR A 140 45.80 -8.78 -7.95
C TYR A 140 46.90 -9.52 -7.17
N ASN A 141 46.53 -10.32 -6.16
CA ASN A 141 47.48 -11.10 -5.36
C ASN A 141 48.23 -12.14 -6.20
N ARG A 142 47.57 -12.78 -7.17
CA ARG A 142 48.19 -13.73 -8.11
C ARG A 142 49.29 -13.06 -8.94
N VAL A 143 49.01 -11.87 -9.49
CA VAL A 143 50.00 -11.08 -10.24
C VAL A 143 51.15 -10.68 -9.32
N TYR A 144 50.86 -10.17 -8.13
CA TYR A 144 51.88 -9.78 -7.15
C TYR A 144 52.85 -10.92 -6.82
N ILE A 145 52.33 -12.12 -6.51
CA ILE A 145 53.13 -13.30 -6.21
C ILE A 145 53.99 -13.72 -7.42
N SER A 146 53.44 -13.65 -8.63
CA SER A 146 54.16 -14.02 -9.86
C SER A 146 55.35 -13.08 -10.14
N VAL A 147 55.16 -11.77 -9.96
CA VAL A 147 56.20 -10.75 -10.15
C VAL A 147 57.28 -10.87 -9.08
N SER A 148 56.90 -11.07 -7.82
CA SER A 148 57.85 -11.30 -6.73
C SER A 148 58.72 -12.55 -6.96
N SER A 149 58.09 -13.64 -7.41
CA SER A 149 58.77 -14.90 -7.71
C SER A 149 59.74 -14.79 -8.89
N THR A 150 59.35 -14.08 -9.96
CA THR A 150 60.23 -13.86 -11.11
C THR A 150 61.43 -12.99 -10.71
N CYS A 151 61.23 -11.88 -10.01
CA CYS A 151 62.32 -11.03 -9.48
C CYS A 151 63.31 -11.80 -8.61
N THR A 152 62.81 -12.64 -7.70
CA THR A 152 63.65 -13.46 -6.82
C THR A 152 64.49 -14.47 -7.62
N THR A 153 63.90 -15.05 -8.68
CA THR A 153 64.57 -16.02 -9.55
C THR A 153 65.64 -15.35 -10.40
N THR A 154 65.37 -14.19 -11.02
CA THR A 154 66.39 -13.44 -11.78
C THR A 154 67.53 -13.00 -10.90
N HIS A 155 67.25 -12.49 -9.69
CA HIS A 155 68.31 -12.09 -8.75
C HIS A 155 69.22 -13.28 -8.36
N ARG A 156 68.63 -14.46 -8.11
CA ARG A 156 69.39 -15.69 -7.84
C ARG A 156 70.26 -16.10 -9.03
N LEU A 157 69.74 -16.05 -10.26
CA LEU A 157 70.48 -16.42 -11.48
C LEU A 157 71.63 -15.46 -11.77
N ILE A 158 71.45 -14.15 -11.57
CA ILE A 158 72.52 -13.16 -11.70
C ILE A 158 73.63 -13.42 -10.67
N GLY A 159 73.26 -13.72 -9.42
CA GLY A 159 74.21 -14.07 -8.37
C GLY A 159 75.01 -15.35 -8.67
N GLN A 160 74.37 -16.39 -9.22
CA GLN A 160 75.07 -17.62 -9.62
C GLN A 160 76.02 -17.40 -10.80
N ASN A 161 75.62 -16.61 -11.81
CA ASN A 161 76.51 -16.27 -12.94
C ASN A 161 77.72 -15.44 -12.50
N TYR A 162 77.57 -14.58 -11.48
CA TYR A 162 78.70 -13.85 -10.88
C TYR A 162 79.66 -14.76 -10.10
N ILE A 163 79.20 -15.87 -9.55
CA ILE A 163 80.01 -16.82 -8.76
C ILE A 163 80.74 -17.84 -9.65
N PHE A 164 80.14 -18.25 -10.78
CA PHE A 164 80.72 -19.25 -11.71
C PHE A 164 81.42 -18.65 -12.94
N GLY A 165 81.38 -17.33 -13.13
CA GLY A 165 81.94 -16.62 -14.28
C GLY A 165 83.40 -16.14 -14.13
N HIS A 166 84.15 -16.68 -13.17
CA HIS A 166 85.57 -16.37 -12.93
C HIS A 166 86.46 -17.55 -13.28
#